data_AF-A0AA50E111-F1
#
_entry.id   AF-A0AA50E111-F1
#
_cell.length_a   1.000
_cell.length_b   1.000
_cell.length_c   1.000
_cell.angle_alpha   90.00
_cell.angle_beta   90.00
_cell.angle_gamma   90.00
#
_symmetry.space_group_name_H-M   'P 1'
#
loop_
_entity.id
_entity.type
_entity.pdbx_description
1 polymer ?
#
loop_
_entity_poly.entity_id
_entity_poly.type
_entity_poly.pdbx_seq_one_letter_code
_entity_poly.pdbx_strand_id
1 'polypeptide(L)' 'MKTITLKIEDGVNDRFMSLLKDFSDHELRILEESEYVSDDDYLRSIEGMVESINKAREEAVEHGVTLDKLDW' A
#
# COMPACT_ATOMS: atom_id res chain seq x y z
N MET A 1 9.90 10.84 -25.28
CA MET A 1 10.12 9.86 -24.20
C MET A 1 8.75 9.34 -23.77
N LYS A 2 8.62 8.05 -23.51
CA LYS A 2 7.39 7.43 -23.00
C LYS A 2 7.74 6.73 -21.69
N THR A 3 6.91 6.92 -20.67
CA THR A 3 7.05 6.24 -19.38
C THR A 3 6.03 5.11 -19.30
N ILE A 4 6.45 3.94 -18.86
CA ILE A 4 5.60 2.76 -18.71
C ILE A 4 5.78 2.26 -17.28
N THR A 5 4.67 1.99 -16.59
CA THR A 5 4.66 1.37 -15.25
C THR A 5 4.45 -0.13 -15.42
N LEU A 6 5.30 -0.94 -14.79
CA LEU A 6 5.23 -2.40 -14.84
C LEU A 6 5.05 -2.94 -13.42
N LYS A 7 4.12 -3.89 -13.25
CA LYS A 7 4.02 -4.70 -12.05
C LYS A 7 4.75 -6.00 -12.30
N ILE A 8 5.68 -6.35 -11.41
CA ILE A 8 6.50 -7.55 -11.48
C ILE A 8 6.16 -8.41 -10.27
N GLU A 9 5.93 -9.69 -10.49
CA GLU A 9 5.75 -10.67 -9.41
C GLU A 9 7.14 -11.08 -8.88
N ASP A 10 7.27 -11.28 -7.56
CA ASP A 10 8.56 -11.57 -6.92
C ASP A 10 9.27 -12.77 -7.52
N GLY A 11 8.52 -13.81 -7.89
CA GLY A 11 9.06 -15.04 -8.48
C GLY A 11 9.74 -14.86 -9.85
N VAL A 12 9.58 -13.71 -10.50
CA VAL A 12 10.25 -13.38 -11.77
C VAL A 12 11.17 -12.17 -11.69
N ASN A 13 11.32 -11.55 -10.52
CA ASN A 13 12.11 -10.33 -10.33
C ASN A 13 13.55 -10.51 -10.80
N ASP A 14 14.27 -11.53 -10.31
CA ASP A 14 15.66 -11.79 -10.72
C ASP A 14 15.83 -11.97 -12.23
N ARG A 15 14.89 -12.69 -12.87
CA ARG A 15 14.90 -12.91 -14.32
C ARG A 15 14.63 -11.61 -15.07
N PHE A 16 13.71 -10.79 -14.57
CA PHE A 16 13.40 -9.49 -15.14
C PHE A 16 14.59 -8.53 -15.02
N MET A 17 15.20 -8.43 -13.84
CA MET A 17 16.41 -7.64 -13.62
C MET A 17 17.57 -8.12 -14.50
N SER A 18 17.67 -9.43 -14.75
CA SER A 18 18.65 -9.97 -15.69
C SER A 18 18.40 -9.53 -17.15
N LEU A 19 17.14 -9.42 -17.59
CA LEU A 19 16.80 -8.91 -18.93
C LEU A 19 17.12 -7.42 -19.07
N LEU A 20 16.99 -6.65 -17.99
CA LEU A 20 17.30 -5.22 -18.03
C LEU A 20 18.80 -4.95 -18.22
N LYS A 21 19.68 -5.88 -17.86
CA LYS A 21 21.15 -5.74 -18.02
C LYS A 21 21.60 -5.63 -19.47
N ASP A 22 20.79 -6.07 -20.42
CA ASP A 22 21.11 -6.00 -21.85
C ASP A 22 20.86 -4.60 -22.44
N PHE A 23 20.15 -3.73 -21.72
CA PHE A 23 19.90 -2.35 -22.13
C PHE A 23 20.95 -1.40 -21.55
N SER A 24 21.34 -0.39 -22.33
CA SER A 24 22.17 0.70 -21.80
C SER A 24 21.34 1.69 -20.97
N ASP A 25 21.99 2.39 -20.04
CA ASP A 25 21.35 3.39 -19.15
C ASP A 25 20.59 4.52 -19.89
N HIS A 26 20.91 4.72 -21.18
CA HIS A 26 20.27 5.73 -22.03
C HIS A 26 19.00 5.19 -22.73
N GLU A 27 18.86 3.87 -22.82
CA GLU A 27 17.73 3.19 -23.44
C GLU A 27 16.66 2.79 -22.42
N LEU A 28 17.08 2.41 -21.22
CA LEU A 28 16.19 2.00 -20.15
C LEU A 28 16.69 2.50 -18.79
N ARG A 29 15.81 3.17 -18.06
CA ARG A 29 16.10 3.70 -16.72
C ARG A 29 14.95 3.41 -15.78
N ILE A 30 15.27 2.81 -14.63
CA ILE A 30 14.32 2.68 -13.52
C ILE A 30 14.18 4.07 -12.89
N LEU A 31 12.96 4.62 -12.95
CA LEU A 31 12.67 5.95 -12.40
C LEU A 31 12.18 5.88 -10.96
N GLU A 32 11.43 4.82 -10.63
CA GLU A 32 10.78 4.62 -9.33
C GLU A 32 10.63 3.12 -9.10
N GLU A 33 10.94 2.69 -7.89
CA GLU A 33 10.70 1.34 -7.39
C GLU A 33 9.80 1.47 -6.16
N SER A 34 8.65 0.83 -6.19
CA SER A 34 7.72 0.79 -5.07
C SER A 34 7.38 -0.66 -4.79
N GLU A 35 7.53 -1.06 -3.53
CA GLU A 35 7.05 -2.34 -3.07
C GLU A 35 5.53 -2.25 -2.89
N TYR A 36 4.82 -3.30 -3.32
CA TYR A 36 3.42 -3.41 -3.01
C TYR A 36 3.27 -3.66 -1.50
N VAL A 37 2.59 -2.76 -0.81
CA VAL A 37 2.18 -2.92 0.59
C VAL A 37 0.67 -3.07 0.60
N SER A 38 0.16 -4.09 1.28
CA SER A 38 -1.30 -4.23 1.45
C SER A 38 -1.85 -3.06 2.28
N ASP A 39 -3.11 -2.71 2.09
CA ASP A 39 -3.73 -1.61 2.86
C ASP A 39 -3.58 -1.84 4.38
N ASP A 40 -3.74 -3.08 4.85
CA ASP A 40 -3.61 -3.44 6.26
C ASP A 40 -2.17 -3.30 6.76
N ASP A 41 -1.18 -3.76 5.99
CA ASP A 41 0.24 -3.60 6.33
C ASP A 41 0.65 -2.12 6.31
N TYR A 42 0.11 -1.34 5.37
CA TYR A 42 0.31 0.10 5.29
C TYR A 42 -0.25 0.80 6.53
N LEU A 43 -1.51 0.52 6.89
CA LEU A 43 -2.13 1.10 8.08
C LEU A 43 -1.39 0.71 9.36
N ARG A 44 -0.87 -0.51 9.46
CA ARG A 44 -0.04 -0.94 10.60
C ARG A 44 1.33 -0.30 10.65
N SER A 45 1.87 0.12 9.50
CA SER A 45 3.17 0.80 9.44
C SER A 45 3.13 2.22 9.99
N ILE A 46 1.95 2.84 10.09
CA ILE A 46 1.79 4.20 10.60
C ILE A 46 1.77 4.15 12.14
N GLU A 47 2.77 4.78 12.76
CA GLU A 47 2.89 4.88 14.22
C GLU A 47 1.63 5.52 14.84
N GLY A 48 1.04 4.85 15.83
CA GLY A 48 -0.17 5.32 16.51
C GLY A 48 -1.49 5.01 15.79
N MET A 49 -1.46 4.43 14.58
CA MET A 49 -2.69 4.17 13.81
C MET A 49 -3.50 3.02 14.37
N VAL A 50 -2.85 1.95 14.85
CA VAL A 50 -3.53 0.83 15.51
C VAL A 50 -4.23 1.32 16.78
N GLU A 51 -3.56 2.15 17.57
CA GLU A 51 -4.08 2.76 18.79
C GLU A 51 -5.24 3.72 18.47
N SER A 52 -5.12 4.53 17.41
CA SER A 52 -6.18 5.43 16.95
C SER A 52 -7.45 4.67 16.54
N ILE A 53 -7.31 3.58 15.79
CA ILE A 53 -8.44 2.72 15.39
C ILE A 53 -9.08 2.08 16.63
N ASN A 54 -8.28 1.58 17.56
CA ASN A 54 -8.80 0.98 18.79
C ASN A 54 -9.57 2.01 19.63
N LYS A 55 -9.05 3.23 19.77
CA LYS A 55 -9.73 4.31 20.48
C LYS A 55 -11.04 4.72 19.80
N ALA A 56 -11.06 4.85 18.47
CA ALA A 56 -12.28 5.15 17.73
C ALA A 56 -13.35 4.05 17.89
N ARG A 57 -12.94 2.78 18.02
CA ARG A 57 -13.85 1.67 18.33
C ARG A 57 -14.43 1.79 19.74
N GLU A 58 -13.66 2.23 20.72
CA GLU A 58 -14.14 2.47 22.09
C GLU A 58 -15.12 3.64 22.14
N GLU A 59 -14.85 4.74 21.42
CA GLU A 59 -15.77 5.88 21.29
C GLU A 59 -17.13 5.46 20.73
N ALA A 60 -17.18 4.53 19.78
CA ALA A 60 -18.43 3.98 19.25
C ALA A 60 -19.19 3.11 20.26
N VAL A 61 -18.54 2.55 21.29
CA VAL A 61 -19.22 1.82 22.37
C VAL A 61 -19.75 2.77 23.43
N GLU A 62 -19.00 3.82 23.77
CA GLU A 62 -19.41 4.82 24.78
C GLU A 62 -20.45 5.82 24.27
N HIS A 63 -20.33 6.24 23.00
CA HIS A 63 -21.18 7.27 22.39
C HIS A 63 -22.02 6.76 21.21
N GLY A 64 -21.92 5.48 20.86
CA GLY A 64 -22.74 4.88 19.83
C GLY A 64 -24.21 4.84 20.22
N VAL A 65 -25.06 5.40 19.36
CA VAL A 65 -26.50 5.19 19.41
C VAL A 65 -26.83 3.88 18.70
N THR A 66 -27.58 3.02 19.39
CA THR A 66 -28.11 1.79 18.81
C THR A 66 -29.15 2.11 17.73
N LEU A 67 -29.37 1.20 16.78
CA LEU A 67 -30.28 1.39 15.64
C LEU A 67 -31.68 1.89 16.03
N ASP A 68 -32.15 1.50 17.22
CA ASP A 68 -33.42 1.91 17.84
C ASP A 68 -33.45 3.37 18.35
N LYS A 69 -32.30 4.04 18.43
CA LYS A 69 -32.15 5.42 18.88
C LYS A 69 -31.81 6.40 17.74
N LEU A 70 -31.75 5.91 16.50
CA LEU A 70 -31.59 6.76 15.34
C LEU A 70 -32.96 7.34 14.94
N ASP A 71 -33.12 8.65 15.09
CA ASP A 71 -34.31 9.38 14.62
C ASP A 71 -34.12 9.64 13.12
N TRP A 72 -34.88 8.94 12.28
CA TRP A 72 -34.83 9.05 10.81
C TRP A 72 -35.83 10.08 10.27
#